data_AF-A0A6G0Z5B1-F1
#
_entry.id   AF-A0A6G0Z5B1-F1
#
_cell.length_a   1.000
_cell.length_b   1.000
_cell.length_c   1.000
_cell.angle_alpha   90.00
_cell.angle_beta   90.00
_cell.angle_gamma   90.00
#
_symmetry.space_group_name_H-M   'P 1'
#
loop_
_entity.id
_entity.type
_entity.pdbx_description
1 polymer ?
#
loop_
_entity_poly.entity_id
_entity_poly.type
_entity_poly.pdbx_seq_one_letter_code
_entity_poly.pdbx_strand_id
1 'polypeptide(L)'
;MADEAVTSGYSSSINKITTKDLINEAKKRILSSWQNYWDDTPTSNKLRNIKKTIAKWSYPKNASRREQITINRARIGHSNITHSYLITKEPKPMCVS
;
A
#
# COMPACT_ATOMS: atom_id res chain seq x y z
N MET A 1 12.07 -50.04 -49.90
CA MET A 1 12.52 -48.64 -50.06
C MET A 1 11.31 -47.72 -49.89
N ALA A 2 11.18 -47.15 -48.69
CA ALA A 2 10.56 -45.85 -48.39
C ALA A 2 10.71 -45.69 -46.87
N ASP A 3 11.90 -45.26 -46.45
CA ASP A 3 12.25 -45.02 -45.06
C ASP A 3 11.52 -43.80 -44.50
N GLU A 4 11.08 -43.99 -43.26
CA GLU A 4 11.09 -43.07 -42.11
C GLU A 4 11.07 -41.56 -42.36
N ALA A 5 10.01 -40.93 -41.83
CA ALA A 5 10.12 -39.59 -41.27
C ALA A 5 9.61 -39.64 -39.82
N VAL A 6 10.52 -39.81 -38.86
CA VAL A 6 10.26 -39.53 -37.45
C VAL A 6 10.09 -38.02 -37.32
N THR A 7 8.85 -37.54 -37.36
CA THR A 7 8.53 -36.16 -37.06
C THR A 7 8.91 -35.91 -35.61
N SER A 8 10.01 -35.18 -35.40
CA SER A 8 10.57 -34.85 -34.09
C SER A 8 9.50 -34.20 -33.20
N GLY A 9 8.93 -35.00 -32.31
CA GLY A 9 8.01 -34.54 -31.27
C GLY A 9 8.81 -33.78 -30.21
N TYR A 10 9.21 -32.54 -30.51
CA TYR A 10 9.56 -31.59 -29.47
C TYR A 10 8.28 -31.26 -28.71
N SER A 11 7.93 -32.13 -27.76
CA SER A 11 7.00 -31.77 -26.69
C SER A 11 7.72 -30.77 -25.82
N SER A 12 7.64 -29.48 -26.19
CA SER A 12 7.95 -28.40 -25.28
C SER A 12 7.10 -28.64 -24.04
N SER A 13 7.72 -29.02 -22.92
CA SER A 13 7.07 -29.08 -21.63
C SER A 13 6.55 -27.68 -21.33
N ILE A 14 5.29 -27.42 -21.67
CA ILE A 14 4.63 -26.16 -21.33
C ILE A 14 4.55 -26.18 -19.81
N ASN A 15 5.46 -25.46 -19.16
CA ASN A 15 5.38 -25.16 -17.74
C ASN A 15 3.98 -24.57 -17.49
N LYS A 16 3.10 -25.38 -16.90
CA LYS A 16 1.73 -24.99 -16.56
C LYS A 16 1.79 -24.02 -15.39
N ILE A 17 2.17 -22.78 -15.68
CA ILE A 17 2.01 -21.67 -14.74
C ILE A 17 0.51 -21.48 -14.57
N THR A 18 0.04 -21.53 -13.32
CA THR A 18 -1.38 -21.35 -13.06
C THR A 18 -1.74 -19.91 -13.39
N THR A 19 -2.89 -19.69 -14.03
CA THR A 19 -3.42 -18.34 -14.30
C THR A 19 -3.48 -17.47 -13.05
N LYS A 20 -3.69 -18.07 -11.87
CA LYS A 20 -3.61 -17.43 -10.55
C LYS A 20 -2.25 -16.79 -10.28
N ASP A 21 -1.16 -17.46 -10.63
CA ASP A 21 0.20 -16.98 -10.39
C ASP A 21 0.50 -15.75 -11.25
N LEU A 22 0.07 -15.77 -12.52
CA LEU A 22 0.16 -14.62 -13.41
C LEU A 22 -0.64 -13.41 -12.88
N ILE A 23 -1.87 -13.65 -12.43
CA ILE A 23 -2.72 -12.60 -11.84
C ILE A 23 -2.08 -12.03 -10.57
N ASN A 24 -1.52 -12.89 -9.71
CA ASN A 24 -0.88 -12.47 -8.48
C ASN A 24 0.39 -11.66 -8.77
N GLU A 25 1.19 -12.07 -9.75
CA GLU A 25 2.38 -11.33 -10.17
C GLU A 25 2.03 -9.98 -10.77
N ALA A 26 1.00 -9.90 -11.62
CA ALA A 26 0.51 -8.64 -12.16
C ALA A 26 0.06 -7.69 -11.03
N LYS A 27 -0.70 -8.19 -10.05
CA LYS A 27 -1.10 -7.40 -8.86
C LYS A 27 0.10 -6.90 -8.07
N LYS A 28 1.11 -7.74 -7.84
CA LYS A 28 2.33 -7.36 -7.13
C LYS A 28 3.05 -6.22 -7.84
N ARG A 29 3.22 -6.31 -9.17
CA ARG A 29 3.86 -5.26 -9.97
C ARG A 29 3.12 -3.94 -9.92
N ILE A 30 1.79 -3.98 -10.03
CA ILE A 30 0.95 -2.78 -9.90
C ILE A 30 1.14 -2.14 -8.52
N LEU A 31 1.04 -2.93 -7.44
CA LEU A 31 1.23 -2.42 -6.08
C LEU A 31 2.63 -1.86 -5.85
N SER A 32 3.68 -2.51 -6.38
CA SER A 32 5.05 -2.00 -6.30
C SER A 32 5.21 -0.67 -7.04
N SER A 33 4.61 -0.53 -8.23
CA SER A 33 4.64 0.74 -8.95
C SER A 33 3.97 1.87 -8.18
N TRP A 34 2.82 1.59 -7.54
CA TRP A 34 2.14 2.56 -6.69
C TRP A 34 2.94 2.91 -5.44
N GLN A 35 3.62 1.93 -4.85
CA GLN A 35 4.47 2.15 -3.68
C GLN A 35 5.67 3.03 -4.05
N ASN A 36 6.33 2.79 -5.18
CA ASN A 36 7.43 3.63 -5.66
C ASN A 36 6.98 5.07 -5.86
N TYR A 37 5.84 5.29 -6.53
CA TYR A 37 5.27 6.64 -6.69
C TYR A 37 4.95 7.31 -5.34
N TRP A 38 4.48 6.54 -4.37
CA TRP A 38 4.22 7.05 -3.03
C TRP A 38 5.52 7.40 -2.28
N ASP A 39 6.56 6.59 -2.44
CA ASP A 39 7.88 6.83 -1.86
C ASP A 39 8.56 8.05 -2.49
N ASP A 40 8.33 8.31 -3.78
CA ASP A 40 8.82 9.50 -4.49
C ASP A 40 8.07 10.79 -4.13
N THR A 41 6.92 10.69 -3.46
CA THR A 41 6.17 11.87 -3.02
C THR A 41 7.01 12.72 -2.06
N PRO A 42 7.01 14.07 -2.14
CA PRO A 42 7.82 14.91 -1.25
C PRO A 42 7.50 14.74 0.24
N THR A 43 8.51 14.89 1.10
CA THR A 43 8.36 14.87 2.58
C THR A 43 7.55 16.05 3.12
N SER A 44 7.30 17.09 2.32
CA SER A 44 6.36 18.17 2.66
C SER A 44 4.91 17.66 2.75
N ASN A 45 4.61 16.52 2.10
CA ASN A 45 3.36 15.82 2.29
C ASN A 45 3.31 15.21 3.70
N LYS A 46 2.56 15.85 4.59
CA LYS A 46 2.39 15.41 5.99
C LYS A 46 1.89 13.96 6.10
N LEU A 47 1.01 13.54 5.19
CA LEU A 47 0.47 12.18 5.21
C LEU A 47 1.52 11.13 4.87
N ARG A 48 2.45 11.41 3.95
CA ARG A 48 3.56 10.50 3.62
C ARG A 48 4.42 10.18 4.84
N ASN A 49 4.71 11.19 5.66
CA ASN A 49 5.51 11.01 6.87
C ASN A 49 4.84 10.07 7.89
N ILE A 50 3.51 10.03 7.90
CA ILE A 50 2.70 9.22 8.82
C ILE A 50 2.41 7.83 8.21
N LYS A 51 2.16 7.78 6.91
CA LYS A 51 1.73 6.59 6.17
C LYS A 51 2.80 6.22 5.16
N LYS A 52 3.71 5.31 5.56
CA LYS A 52 4.84 4.89 4.72
C LYS A 52 4.46 3.96 3.57
N THR A 53 3.35 3.23 3.69
CA THR A 53 2.94 2.24 2.68
C THR A 53 1.58 2.57 2.08
N ILE A 54 1.34 2.15 0.84
CA ILE A 54 0.05 2.27 0.16
C ILE A 54 -1.02 1.31 0.71
N ALA A 55 -0.59 0.29 1.48
CA ALA A 55 -1.48 -0.71 2.06
C ALA A 55 -2.56 -0.06 2.93
N LYS A 56 -3.80 -0.56 2.90
CA LYS A 56 -4.86 -0.03 3.77
C LYS A 56 -4.44 -0.13 5.23
N TRP A 57 -4.74 0.90 6.02
CA TRP A 57 -4.53 0.79 7.46
C TRP A 57 -5.48 -0.27 8.03
N SER A 58 -4.94 -1.10 8.92
CA SER A 58 -5.75 -2.04 9.68
C SER A 58 -6.56 -1.29 10.75
N TYR A 59 -7.73 -1.85 11.03
CA TYR A 59 -8.60 -1.45 12.12
C TYR A 59 -8.87 -2.68 13.00
N PRO A 60 -9.23 -2.47 14.28
CA PRO A 60 -9.74 -3.55 15.11
C PRO A 60 -10.91 -4.28 14.44
N LYS A 61 -11.00 -5.59 14.68
CA LYS A 61 -12.12 -6.40 14.19
C LYS A 61 -13.42 -5.80 14.74
N ASN A 62 -14.40 -5.56 13.87
CA ASN A 62 -15.69 -4.93 14.18
C ASN A 62 -15.65 -3.45 14.58
N ALA A 63 -14.58 -2.71 14.28
CA ALA A 63 -14.54 -1.26 14.51
C ALA A 63 -15.67 -0.55 13.75
N SER A 64 -16.52 0.16 14.50
CA SER A 64 -17.57 1.01 13.96
C SER A 64 -16.99 2.14 13.11
N ARG A 65 -17.82 2.74 12.25
CA ARG A 65 -17.43 3.92 11.46
C ARG A 65 -16.88 5.05 12.35
N ARG A 66 -17.49 5.26 13.52
CA ARG A 66 -17.07 6.29 14.47
C ARG A 66 -15.67 6.02 15.01
N GLU A 67 -15.37 4.78 15.39
CA GLU A 67 -14.04 4.40 15.89
C GLU A 67 -12.98 4.52 14.81
N GLN A 68 -13.27 4.10 13.57
CA GLN A 68 -12.35 4.27 12.45
C GLN A 68 -12.02 5.75 12.19
N ILE A 69 -13.02 6.65 12.28
CA ILE A 69 -12.81 8.10 12.17
C ILE A 69 -11.91 8.61 13.30
N THR A 70 -12.16 8.20 14.55
CA THR A 70 -11.34 8.58 15.71
C THR A 70 -9.89 8.13 15.53
N ILE A 71 -9.67 6.87 15.12
CA ILE A 71 -8.34 6.32 14.85
C ILE A 71 -7.63 7.12 13.75
N ASN A 72 -8.32 7.43 12.65
CA ASN A 72 -7.71 8.18 11.55
C ASN A 72 -7.36 9.61 11.95
N ARG A 73 -8.21 10.29 12.72
CA ARG A 73 -7.91 11.62 13.29
C ARG A 73 -6.67 11.55 14.20
N ALA A 74 -6.60 10.57 15.10
CA ALA A 74 -5.45 10.40 15.96
C ALA A 74 -4.15 10.18 15.17
N ARG A 75 -4.18 9.31 14.14
CA ARG A 75 -3.02 9.04 13.27
C ARG A 75 -2.48 10.30 12.59
N ILE A 76 -3.35 11.20 12.12
CA ILE A 76 -2.94 12.45 11.47
C ILE A 76 -2.67 13.59 12.47
N GLY A 77 -2.68 13.32 13.78
CA GLY A 77 -2.43 14.32 14.80
C GLY A 77 -3.58 15.32 14.97
N HIS A 78 -4.83 14.89 14.81
CA HIS A 78 -6.02 15.65 15.18
C HIS A 78 -6.49 15.24 16.59
N SER A 79 -5.60 15.40 17.55
CA SER A 79 -5.85 15.22 18.98
C SER A 79 -5.87 16.56 19.72
N ASN A 80 -6.42 16.59 20.94
CA ASN A 80 -6.40 17.79 21.76
C ASN A 80 -4.98 18.36 21.93
N ILE A 81 -3.99 17.51 22.20
CA ILE A 81 -2.59 17.94 22.42
C ILE A 81 -2.02 18.73 21.22
N THR A 82 -2.37 18.29 20.01
CA THR A 82 -1.82 18.81 18.74
C THR A 82 -2.66 19.93 18.11
N HIS A 83 -3.94 20.07 18.51
CA HIS A 83 -4.89 21.01 17.89
C HIS A 83 -5.57 21.95 18.91
N SER A 84 -5.31 21.81 20.22
CA SER A 84 -5.90 22.68 21.25
C SER A 84 -5.64 24.15 20.95
N TYR A 85 -4.40 24.50 20.59
CA TYR A 85 -4.01 25.88 20.28
C TYR A 85 -4.84 26.50 19.15
N LEU A 86 -5.30 25.69 18.17
CA LEU A 86 -6.19 26.17 17.11
C LEU A 86 -7.61 26.43 17.62
N ILE A 87 -8.09 25.59 18.54
CA ILE A 87 -9.43 25.70 19.15
C ILE A 87 -9.48 26.89 20.10
N THR A 88 -8.44 27.06 20.93
CA THR A 88 -8.31 28.15 21.92
C THR A 88 -7.80 29.45 21.30
N LYS A 89 -7.37 29.43 20.03
CA LYS A 89 -6.72 30.55 19.32
C LYS A 89 -5.45 31.03 20.02
N GLU A 90 -4.78 30.13 20.72
CA GLU A 90 -3.48 30.36 21.34
C GLU A 90 -2.35 30.26 20.31
N PRO A 91 -1.17 30.84 20.59
CA PRO A 91 0.00 30.67 19.73
C PRO A 91 0.37 29.19 19.59
N LYS A 92 0.86 28.82 18.41
CA LYS A 92 1.33 27.45 18.15
C LYS A 92 2.42 27.07 19.16
N PRO A 93 2.30 25.95 19.88
CA PRO A 93 3.30 25.53 20.84
C PRO A 93 4.64 25.22 20.15
N MET A 94 5.73 25.66 20.77
CA MET A 94 7.09 25.34 20.36
C MET A 94 7.49 24.00 21.00
N CYS A 95 8.15 23.13 20.22
CA CYS A 95 8.73 21.92 20.78
C CYS A 95 9.92 22.32 21.66
N VAL A 96 9.84 22.06 22.96
CA VAL A 96 11.01 22.09 23.84
C VAL A 96 11.80 20.80 23.59
N SER A 97 13.07 20.94 23.20
CA SER A 97 13.97 19.82 22.93
C SER A 97 14.67 19.38 24.20
#